data_AF-A0A0T1WLA0-F1
#
_entry.id   AF-A0A0T1WLA0-F1
#
_cell.length_a   1.000
_cell.length_b   1.000
_cell.length_c   1.000
_cell.angle_alpha   90.00
_cell.angle_beta   90.00
_cell.angle_gamma   90.00
#
_symmetry.space_group_name_H-M   'P 1'
#
loop_
_entity.id
_entity.type
_entity.pdbx_description
1 polymer ?
#
loop_
_entity_poly.entity_id
_entity_poly.type
_entity_poly.pdbx_seq_one_letter_code
_entity_poly.pdbx_strand_id
1 'polypeptide(L)'
;MTSVSETAEIGHVGPSSAERIREAALANFAVHGTASTSLRSVAATAGVSLGMVQHHFATKSGLIQAVDDYVVSLVIGGMAQPIPEPPADSITDIGSRVSKLIAEHPDVAAYVSRAMVDGSPLGVTLFDALMEVGMARWKLRAERGEVRPDVDLTWATINAVVLAVGGISLRAHVNRHLPEPLTSPNQLQRWQAATDDLLREGLAKRADE
;
A
#
# COMPACT_ATOMS: atom_id res chain seq x y z
N MET A 1 29.44 -48.90 0.40
CA MET A 1 28.04 -48.80 0.85
C MET A 1 27.64 -47.34 0.74
N THR A 2 26.98 -47.05 -0.37
CA THR A 2 26.51 -45.71 -0.78
C THR A 2 25.21 -45.42 -0.05
N SER A 3 25.13 -44.30 0.66
CA SER A 3 23.86 -43.73 1.12
C SER A 3 23.72 -42.37 0.46
N VAL A 4 23.00 -42.34 -0.66
CA VAL A 4 22.54 -41.12 -1.29
C VAL A 4 21.32 -40.66 -0.49
N SER A 5 21.48 -39.59 0.28
CA SER A 5 20.35 -38.87 0.86
C SER A 5 19.70 -38.06 -0.25
N GLU A 6 18.59 -38.62 -0.74
CA GLU A 6 17.59 -37.99 -1.60
C GLU A 6 17.08 -36.71 -0.92
N THR A 7 17.59 -35.56 -1.37
CA THR A 7 17.10 -34.27 -0.93
C THR A 7 15.90 -33.95 -1.82
N ALA A 8 14.71 -34.13 -1.25
CA ALA A 8 13.45 -33.83 -1.92
C ALA A 8 13.45 -32.38 -2.44
N GLU A 9 13.34 -32.23 -3.76
CA GLU A 9 13.05 -30.97 -4.41
C GLU A 9 11.72 -30.43 -3.89
N ILE A 10 11.79 -29.33 -3.13
CA ILE A 10 10.61 -28.55 -2.76
C ILE A 10 10.11 -27.89 -4.04
N GLY A 11 9.13 -28.51 -4.69
CA GLY A 11 8.48 -27.97 -5.88
C GLY A 11 8.01 -26.55 -5.62
N HIS A 12 8.48 -25.61 -6.43
CA HIS A 12 8.00 -24.24 -6.47
C HIS A 12 6.55 -24.27 -7.00
N VAL A 13 5.57 -24.41 -6.11
CA VAL A 13 4.15 -24.37 -6.46
C VAL A 13 3.85 -22.93 -6.87
N GLY A 14 3.67 -22.71 -8.17
CA GLY A 14 3.19 -21.43 -8.70
C GLY A 14 1.83 -21.04 -8.09
N PRO A 15 1.40 -19.78 -8.25
CA PRO A 15 0.19 -19.27 -7.62
C PRO A 15 -1.02 -20.14 -7.96
N SER A 16 -1.85 -20.43 -6.95
CA SER A 16 -3.11 -21.15 -7.10
C SER A 16 -4.02 -20.45 -8.12
N SER A 17 -4.97 -21.18 -8.72
CA SER A 17 -5.93 -20.57 -9.64
C SER A 17 -6.73 -19.44 -8.97
N ALA A 18 -7.04 -19.56 -7.68
CA ALA A 18 -7.70 -18.50 -6.92
C ALA A 18 -6.84 -17.22 -6.82
N GLU A 19 -5.53 -17.35 -6.58
CA GLU A 19 -4.60 -16.22 -6.54
C GLU A 19 -4.46 -15.54 -7.90
N ARG A 20 -4.29 -16.32 -8.98
CA ARG A 20 -4.24 -15.76 -10.34
C ARG A 20 -5.52 -15.00 -10.71
N ILE A 21 -6.69 -15.52 -10.31
CA ILE A 21 -7.97 -14.85 -10.54
C ILE A 21 -8.06 -13.56 -9.72
N ARG A 22 -7.63 -13.57 -8.46
CA ARG A 22 -7.61 -12.37 -7.61
C ARG A 22 -6.66 -11.30 -8.15
N GLU A 23 -5.46 -11.67 -8.58
CA GLU A 23 -4.47 -10.76 -9.18
C GLU A 23 -5.01 -10.13 -10.48
N ALA A 24 -5.61 -10.95 -11.35
CA ALA A 24 -6.26 -10.46 -12.56
C ALA A 24 -7.44 -9.51 -12.26
N ALA A 25 -8.21 -9.82 -11.21
CA ALA A 25 -9.30 -8.96 -10.75
C ALA A 25 -8.78 -7.63 -10.23
N LEU A 26 -7.74 -7.64 -9.39
CA LEU A 26 -7.08 -6.45 -8.86
C LEU A 26 -6.57 -5.56 -9.99
N ALA A 27 -5.86 -6.12 -10.99
CA ALA A 27 -5.38 -5.37 -12.14
C ALA A 27 -6.54 -4.71 -12.92
N ASN A 28 -7.65 -5.44 -13.15
CA ASN A 28 -8.83 -4.87 -13.79
C ASN A 28 -9.48 -3.77 -12.95
N PHE A 29 -9.61 -3.96 -11.63
CA PHE A 29 -10.23 -2.98 -10.74
C PHE A 29 -9.38 -1.71 -10.60
N ALA A 30 -8.07 -1.85 -10.54
CA ALA A 30 -7.14 -0.72 -10.50
C ALA A 30 -7.31 0.19 -11.73
N VAL A 31 -7.41 -0.39 -12.92
CA VAL A 31 -7.52 0.36 -14.18
C VAL A 31 -8.94 0.86 -14.43
N HIS A 32 -9.94 -0.02 -14.36
CA HIS A 32 -11.31 0.23 -14.85
C HIS A 32 -12.33 0.50 -13.74
N GLY A 33 -11.97 0.27 -12.48
CA GLY A 33 -12.90 0.25 -11.36
C GLY A 33 -13.71 -1.04 -11.28
N THR A 34 -14.31 -1.29 -10.11
CA THR A 34 -15.10 -2.50 -9.87
C THR A 34 -16.39 -2.51 -10.69
N ALA A 35 -17.06 -1.36 -10.88
CA ALA A 35 -18.33 -1.24 -11.61
C ALA A 35 -18.19 -1.73 -13.06
N SER A 36 -17.16 -1.27 -13.78
CA SER A 36 -16.94 -1.58 -15.20
C SER A 36 -16.32 -2.95 -15.48
N THR A 37 -15.85 -3.65 -14.44
CA THR A 37 -15.18 -4.95 -14.59
C THR A 37 -16.19 -6.11 -14.57
N SER A 38 -16.06 -7.09 -15.46
CA SER A 38 -16.93 -8.28 -15.48
C SER A 38 -16.16 -9.55 -15.10
N LEU A 39 -16.84 -10.59 -14.61
CA LEU A 39 -16.18 -11.88 -14.35
C LEU A 39 -15.55 -12.49 -15.62
N ARG A 40 -16.09 -12.18 -16.81
CA ARG A 40 -15.51 -12.58 -18.08
C ARG A 40 -14.22 -11.86 -18.40
N SER A 41 -14.13 -10.54 -18.15
CA SER A 41 -12.89 -9.79 -18.38
C SER A 41 -11.79 -10.23 -17.41
N VAL A 42 -12.16 -10.54 -16.16
CA VAL A 42 -11.24 -11.14 -15.19
C VAL A 42 -10.77 -12.52 -15.66
N ALA A 43 -11.68 -13.40 -16.11
CA ALA A 43 -11.31 -14.73 -16.62
C ALA A 43 -10.34 -14.63 -17.81
N ALA A 44 -10.61 -13.72 -18.75
CA ALA A 44 -9.74 -13.46 -19.89
C ALA A 44 -8.36 -12.97 -19.45
N THR A 45 -8.30 -12.04 -18.48
CA THR A 45 -7.03 -11.51 -17.93
C THR A 45 -6.24 -12.59 -17.18
N ALA A 46 -6.92 -13.45 -16.43
CA ALA A 46 -6.33 -14.56 -15.70
C ALA A 46 -5.93 -15.76 -16.58
N GLY A 47 -6.34 -15.78 -17.86
CA GLY A 47 -6.11 -16.90 -18.76
C GLY A 47 -6.86 -18.18 -18.35
N VAL A 48 -8.03 -18.05 -17.72
CA VAL A 48 -8.85 -19.18 -17.24
C VAL A 48 -10.28 -19.12 -17.79
N SER A 49 -11.04 -20.20 -17.64
CA SER A 49 -12.45 -20.22 -18.03
C SER A 49 -13.32 -19.43 -17.04
N LEU A 50 -14.44 -18.89 -17.53
CA LEU A 50 -15.44 -18.25 -16.65
C LEU A 50 -15.94 -19.20 -15.56
N GLY A 51 -16.10 -20.49 -15.90
CA GLY A 51 -16.51 -21.52 -14.93
C GLY A 51 -15.50 -21.70 -13.79
N MET A 52 -14.20 -21.59 -14.07
CA MET A 52 -13.16 -21.63 -13.03
C MET A 52 -13.23 -20.40 -12.11
N VAL A 53 -13.50 -19.21 -12.67
CA VAL A 53 -13.74 -18.00 -11.87
C VAL A 53 -14.95 -18.20 -10.97
N GLN A 54 -16.07 -18.65 -11.51
CA GLN A 54 -17.31 -18.87 -10.75
C GLN A 54 -17.19 -19.97 -9.69
N HIS A 55 -16.33 -20.97 -9.93
CA HIS A 55 -16.02 -22.01 -8.94
C HIS A 55 -15.32 -21.45 -7.70
N HIS A 56 -14.35 -20.54 -7.88
CA HIS A 56 -13.65 -19.90 -6.75
C HIS A 56 -14.41 -18.72 -6.16
N PHE A 57 -15.07 -17.93 -7.01
CA PHE A 57 -15.77 -16.70 -6.65
C PHE A 57 -17.16 -16.71 -7.30
N ALA A 58 -18.14 -17.24 -6.57
CA ALA A 58 -19.50 -17.46 -7.06
C ALA A 58 -20.17 -16.18 -7.61
N THR A 59 -19.84 -15.01 -7.05
CA THR A 59 -20.39 -13.72 -7.46
C THR A 59 -19.30 -12.68 -7.66
N LYS A 60 -19.59 -11.65 -8.47
CA LYS A 60 -18.72 -10.48 -8.62
C LYS A 60 -18.49 -9.78 -7.29
N SER A 61 -19.51 -9.68 -6.43
CA SER A 61 -19.37 -9.11 -5.10
C SER A 61 -18.41 -9.92 -4.22
N GLY A 62 -18.46 -11.26 -4.29
CA GLY A 62 -17.54 -12.12 -3.56
C GLY A 62 -16.09 -11.98 -4.06
N LEU A 63 -15.89 -11.81 -5.37
CA LEU A 63 -14.57 -11.51 -5.93
C LEU A 63 -14.05 -10.13 -5.48
N ILE A 64 -14.91 -9.11 -5.46
CA ILE A 64 -14.55 -7.77 -4.95
C ILE A 64 -14.12 -7.87 -3.49
N GLN A 65 -14.93 -8.52 -2.65
CA GLN A 65 -14.60 -8.70 -1.23
C GLN A 65 -13.24 -9.41 -1.04
N ALA A 66 -12.97 -10.48 -1.81
CA ALA A 66 -11.71 -11.19 -1.71
C ALA A 66 -10.49 -10.36 -2.13
N VAL A 67 -10.66 -9.45 -3.10
CA VAL A 67 -9.62 -8.50 -3.50
C VAL A 67 -9.44 -7.41 -2.44
N ASP A 68 -10.53 -6.87 -1.91
CA ASP A 68 -10.54 -5.86 -0.85
C ASP A 68 -9.86 -6.39 0.42
N ASP A 69 -10.21 -7.60 0.87
CA ASP A 69 -9.61 -8.26 2.04
C ASP A 69 -8.11 -8.48 1.85
N TYR A 70 -7.70 -8.90 0.66
CA TYR A 70 -6.29 -9.06 0.32
C TYR A 70 -5.54 -7.73 0.37
N VAL A 71 -6.11 -6.67 -0.20
CA VAL A 71 -5.53 -5.33 -0.23
C VAL A 71 -5.41 -4.75 1.17
N VAL A 72 -6.47 -4.85 2.00
CA VAL A 72 -6.45 -4.42 3.40
C VAL A 72 -5.35 -5.17 4.16
N SER A 73 -5.31 -6.50 4.04
CA SER A 73 -4.31 -7.34 4.72
C SER A 73 -2.88 -6.94 4.33
N LEU A 74 -2.61 -6.76 3.03
CA LEU A 74 -1.28 -6.40 2.55
C LEU A 74 -0.86 -5.00 2.99
N VAL A 75 -1.75 -4.00 2.83
CA VAL A 75 -1.45 -2.60 3.15
C VAL A 75 -1.29 -2.42 4.66
N ILE A 76 -2.31 -2.80 5.44
CA ILE A 76 -2.30 -2.60 6.89
C ILE A 76 -1.26 -3.52 7.54
N GLY A 77 -1.14 -4.77 7.07
CA GLY A 77 -0.10 -5.69 7.54
C GLY A 77 1.32 -5.16 7.33
N GLY A 78 1.58 -4.45 6.22
CA GLY A 78 2.87 -3.80 5.97
C GLY A 78 3.16 -2.60 6.88
N MET A 79 2.15 -1.77 7.15
CA MET A 79 2.28 -0.54 7.95
C MET A 79 2.25 -0.78 9.47
N ALA A 80 1.48 -1.77 9.92
CA ALA A 80 1.28 -2.10 11.34
C ALA A 80 2.41 -2.95 11.94
N GLN A 81 3.44 -3.28 11.16
CA GLN A 81 4.64 -3.95 11.70
C GLN A 81 5.29 -3.12 12.82
N PRO A 82 6.01 -3.78 13.76
CA PRO A 82 6.63 -3.12 14.89
C PRO A 82 7.50 -1.93 14.48
N ILE A 83 7.39 -0.86 15.26
CA ILE A 83 8.22 0.33 15.11
C ILE A 83 9.63 -0.04 15.56
N PRO A 84 10.67 0.23 14.76
CA PRO A 84 12.04 -0.02 15.17
C PRO A 84 12.37 0.66 16.51
N GLU A 85 13.17 -0.02 17.33
CA GLU A 85 13.72 0.57 18.56
C GLU A 85 14.86 1.55 18.20
N PRO A 86 15.06 2.62 19.00
CA PRO A 86 16.20 3.50 18.84
C PRO A 86 17.52 2.70 18.84
N PRO A 87 18.52 3.08 18.03
CA PRO A 87 18.62 4.33 17.27
C PRO A 87 17.98 4.29 15.88
N ALA A 88 17.20 3.25 15.54
CA ALA A 88 16.60 3.15 14.23
C ALA A 88 15.51 4.21 14.02
N ASP A 89 15.51 4.78 12.82
CA ASP A 89 14.71 5.93 12.49
C ASP A 89 13.28 5.54 12.08
N SER A 90 12.35 5.72 13.01
CA SER A 90 10.96 5.31 12.85
C SER A 90 10.17 6.08 11.78
N ILE A 91 10.61 7.29 11.39
CA ILE A 91 9.98 8.07 10.30
C ILE A 91 10.45 7.51 8.96
N THR A 92 11.76 7.34 8.79
CA THR A 92 12.33 6.74 7.57
C THR A 92 11.83 5.30 7.36
N ASP A 93 11.61 4.53 8.43
CA ASP A 93 11.00 3.19 8.37
C ASP A 93 9.61 3.21 7.70
N ILE A 94 8.71 4.12 8.13
CA ILE A 94 7.37 4.17 7.54
C ILE A 94 7.41 4.64 6.09
N GLY A 95 8.24 5.64 5.77
CA GLY A 95 8.47 6.08 4.39
C GLY A 95 8.96 4.94 3.50
N SER A 96 9.90 4.13 4.00
CA SER A 96 10.47 2.98 3.28
C SER A 96 9.42 1.90 3.00
N ARG A 97 8.50 1.65 3.96
CA ARG A 97 7.39 0.70 3.78
C ARG A 97 6.42 1.16 2.70
N VAL A 98 6.08 2.45 2.68
CA VAL A 98 5.21 3.04 1.66
C VAL A 98 5.86 2.94 0.29
N SER A 99 7.12 3.38 0.15
CA SER A 99 7.89 3.28 -1.10
C SER A 99 7.97 1.84 -1.61
N LYS A 100 8.27 0.88 -0.72
CA LYS A 100 8.36 -0.55 -1.05
C LYS A 100 7.02 -1.10 -1.53
N LEU A 101 5.94 -0.81 -0.83
CA LEU A 101 4.59 -1.24 -1.23
C LEU A 101 4.24 -0.74 -2.64
N ILE A 102 4.56 0.52 -2.95
CA ILE A 102 4.27 1.09 -4.27
C ILE A 102 5.12 0.44 -5.37
N ALA A 103 6.41 0.22 -5.08
CA ALA A 103 7.34 -0.38 -6.04
C ALA A 103 7.03 -1.85 -6.33
N GLU A 104 6.71 -2.63 -5.30
CA GLU A 104 6.49 -4.07 -5.41
C GLU A 104 5.04 -4.41 -5.79
N HIS A 105 4.07 -3.55 -5.46
CA HIS A 105 2.65 -3.78 -5.66
C HIS A 105 1.93 -2.58 -6.31
N PRO A 106 2.29 -2.20 -7.56
CA PRO A 106 1.75 -1.02 -8.22
C PRO A 106 0.22 -1.07 -8.44
N ASP A 107 -0.35 -2.26 -8.70
CA ASP A 107 -1.80 -2.44 -8.87
C ASP A 107 -2.56 -2.26 -7.55
N VAL A 108 -1.96 -2.69 -6.43
CA VAL A 108 -2.50 -2.43 -5.08
C VAL A 108 -2.50 -0.93 -4.83
N ALA A 109 -1.38 -0.24 -5.07
CA ALA A 109 -1.30 1.20 -4.89
C ALA A 109 -2.31 1.98 -5.76
N ALA A 110 -2.49 1.55 -7.02
CA ALA A 110 -3.47 2.13 -7.92
C ALA A 110 -4.93 1.89 -7.46
N TYR A 111 -5.24 0.68 -7.00
CA TYR A 111 -6.56 0.35 -6.49
C TYR A 111 -6.90 1.09 -5.20
N VAL A 112 -5.95 1.17 -4.26
CA VAL A 112 -6.08 1.99 -3.03
C VAL A 112 -6.32 3.45 -3.39
N SER A 113 -5.52 4.02 -4.28
CA SER A 113 -5.69 5.40 -4.75
C SER A 113 -7.10 5.65 -5.29
N ARG A 114 -7.60 4.74 -6.12
CA ARG A 114 -8.97 4.83 -6.65
C ARG A 114 -10.01 4.74 -5.55
N ALA A 115 -9.89 3.77 -4.63
CA ALA A 115 -10.81 3.60 -3.52
C ALA A 115 -10.92 4.87 -2.64
N MET A 116 -9.78 5.55 -2.42
CA MET A 116 -9.72 6.82 -1.69
C MET A 116 -10.42 7.96 -2.44
N VAL A 117 -10.18 8.10 -3.75
CA VAL A 117 -10.79 9.15 -4.57
C VAL A 117 -12.29 8.94 -4.75
N ASP A 118 -12.70 7.69 -4.97
CA ASP A 118 -14.10 7.32 -5.17
C ASP A 118 -14.90 7.34 -3.85
N GLY A 119 -14.24 7.44 -2.70
CA GLY A 119 -14.88 7.36 -1.39
C GLY A 119 -15.56 6.01 -1.14
N SER A 120 -14.98 4.93 -1.69
CA SER A 120 -15.58 3.59 -1.61
C SER A 120 -15.52 3.02 -0.18
N PRO A 121 -16.32 2.00 0.16
CA PRO A 121 -16.23 1.33 1.46
C PRO A 121 -14.82 0.83 1.79
N LEU A 122 -14.08 0.33 0.80
CA LEU A 122 -12.67 -0.03 0.95
C LEU A 122 -11.81 1.19 1.29
N GLY A 123 -12.01 2.32 0.60
CA GLY A 123 -11.27 3.56 0.85
C GLY A 123 -11.47 4.07 2.27
N VAL A 124 -12.71 4.09 2.76
CA VAL A 124 -13.05 4.44 4.15
C VAL A 124 -12.33 3.50 5.13
N THR A 125 -12.47 2.19 4.93
CA THR A 125 -11.86 1.17 5.79
C THR A 125 -10.34 1.31 5.87
N LEU A 126 -9.68 1.52 4.72
CA LEU A 126 -8.23 1.72 4.66
C LEU A 126 -7.81 3.02 5.33
N PHE A 127 -8.53 4.12 5.10
CA PHE A 127 -8.16 5.40 5.69
C PHE A 127 -8.24 5.36 7.21
N ASP A 128 -9.33 4.83 7.75
CA ASP A 128 -9.53 4.67 9.19
C ASP A 128 -8.44 3.79 9.81
N ALA A 129 -8.12 2.65 9.18
CA ALA A 129 -7.07 1.77 9.66
C ALA A 129 -5.67 2.40 9.58
N LEU A 130 -5.37 3.17 8.53
CA LEU A 130 -4.10 3.92 8.41
C LEU A 130 -4.00 5.02 9.46
N MET A 131 -5.11 5.69 9.78
CA MET A 131 -5.19 6.68 10.85
C MET A 131 -4.88 6.05 12.21
N GLU A 132 -5.45 4.88 12.51
CA GLU A 132 -5.16 4.15 13.76
C GLU A 132 -3.67 3.74 13.86
N VAL A 133 -3.11 3.17 12.78
CA VAL A 133 -1.69 2.80 12.72
C VAL A 133 -0.79 4.04 12.88
N GLY A 134 -1.11 5.13 12.18
CA GLY A 134 -0.35 6.37 12.23
C GLY A 134 -0.39 7.02 13.61
N MET A 135 -1.56 7.06 14.24
CA MET A 135 -1.75 7.60 15.59
C MET A 135 -0.98 6.79 16.63
N ALA A 136 -1.04 5.45 16.55
CA ALA A 136 -0.26 4.58 17.42
C ALA A 136 1.25 4.83 17.28
N ARG A 137 1.74 5.00 16.05
CA ARG A 137 3.14 5.36 15.77
C ARG A 137 3.54 6.70 16.38
N TRP A 138 2.71 7.74 16.24
CA TRP A 138 2.99 9.06 16.81
C TRP A 138 2.95 9.06 18.34
N LYS A 139 2.02 8.34 18.96
CA LYS A 139 1.97 8.17 20.42
C LYS A 139 3.23 7.52 20.97
N LEU A 140 3.71 6.44 20.33
CA LEU A 140 4.94 5.80 20.77
C LEU A 140 6.16 6.74 20.66
N ARG A 141 6.27 7.51 19.58
CA ARG A 141 7.33 8.53 19.44
C ARG A 141 7.24 9.57 20.56
N ALA A 142 6.03 10.00 20.92
CA ALA A 142 5.82 10.96 22.02
C ALA A 142 6.24 10.37 23.37
N GLU A 143 5.89 9.11 23.66
CA GLU A 143 6.30 8.38 24.86
C GLU A 143 7.83 8.24 24.96
N ARG A 144 8.51 8.10 23.82
CA ARG A 144 9.98 8.04 23.74
C ARG A 144 10.66 9.42 23.78
N GLY A 145 9.90 10.52 23.84
CA GLY A 145 10.45 11.88 23.83
C GLY A 145 10.99 12.32 22.45
N GLU A 146 10.58 11.64 21.37
CA GLU A 146 11.00 11.91 19.99
C GLU A 146 10.11 12.96 19.29
N VAL A 147 9.09 13.48 19.97
CA VAL A 147 8.13 14.46 19.44
C VAL A 147 8.20 15.73 20.29
N ARG A 148 8.13 16.90 19.63
CA ARG A 148 8.06 18.18 20.33
C ARG A 148 6.78 18.27 21.19
N PRO A 149 6.84 18.91 22.38
CA PRO A 149 5.74 18.90 23.34
C PRO A 149 4.48 19.66 22.88
N ASP A 150 4.59 20.50 21.85
CA ASP A 150 3.53 21.36 21.32
C ASP A 150 2.83 20.77 20.07
N VAL A 151 3.18 19.55 19.66
CA VAL A 151 2.64 18.93 18.44
C VAL A 151 1.23 18.40 18.68
N ASP A 152 0.28 18.84 17.85
CA ASP A 152 -1.02 18.18 17.71
C ASP A 152 -0.86 16.85 16.98
N LEU A 153 -0.93 15.74 17.72
CA LEU A 153 -0.76 14.39 17.18
C LEU A 153 -1.87 14.02 16.18
N THR A 154 -3.06 14.60 16.28
CA THR A 154 -4.15 14.36 15.33
C THR A 154 -3.76 14.89 13.96
N TRP A 155 -3.36 16.16 13.90
CA TRP A 155 -2.94 16.76 12.64
C TRP A 155 -1.60 16.22 12.13
N ALA A 156 -0.67 15.83 13.00
CA ALA A 156 0.55 15.15 12.59
C ALA A 156 0.23 13.81 11.90
N THR A 157 -0.74 13.06 12.43
CA THR A 157 -1.21 11.80 11.84
C THR A 157 -1.92 12.03 10.51
N ILE A 158 -2.90 12.95 10.47
CA ILE A 158 -3.66 13.29 9.26
C ILE A 158 -2.70 13.71 8.15
N ASN A 159 -1.78 14.65 8.43
CA ASN A 159 -0.85 15.14 7.42
C ASN A 159 0.08 14.05 6.90
N ALA A 160 0.59 13.16 7.77
CA ALA A 160 1.42 12.05 7.33
C ALA A 160 0.66 11.07 6.40
N VAL A 161 -0.59 10.73 6.75
CA VAL A 161 -1.44 9.85 5.92
C VAL A 161 -1.82 10.54 4.61
N VAL A 162 -2.20 11.82 4.64
CA VAL A 162 -2.55 12.62 3.46
C VAL A 162 -1.36 12.75 2.52
N LEU A 163 -0.14 12.97 3.03
CA LEU A 163 1.05 13.05 2.18
C LEU A 163 1.29 11.72 1.46
N ALA A 164 1.23 10.59 2.18
CA ALA A 164 1.45 9.25 1.61
C ALA A 164 0.37 8.88 0.58
N VAL A 165 -0.90 8.98 0.94
CA VAL A 165 -2.03 8.59 0.07
C VAL A 165 -2.20 9.60 -1.06
N GLY A 166 -2.15 10.90 -0.74
CA GLY A 166 -2.33 11.99 -1.70
C GLY A 166 -1.27 12.00 -2.80
N GLY A 167 -0.02 11.67 -2.48
CA GLY A 167 1.05 11.54 -3.48
C GLY A 167 0.71 10.54 -4.59
N ILE A 168 0.10 9.41 -4.22
CA ILE A 168 -0.31 8.37 -5.18
C ILE A 168 -1.65 8.67 -5.82
N SER A 169 -2.64 9.14 -5.05
CA SER A 169 -3.96 9.52 -5.57
C SER A 169 -3.88 10.64 -6.61
N LEU A 170 -2.95 11.57 -6.45
CA LEU A 170 -2.72 12.67 -7.39
C LEU A 170 -1.57 12.40 -8.36
N ARG A 171 -1.08 11.15 -8.47
CA ARG A 171 0.09 10.77 -9.28
C ARG A 171 0.05 11.30 -10.70
N ALA A 172 -1.12 11.28 -11.35
CA ALA A 172 -1.27 11.81 -12.72
C ALA A 172 -0.90 13.30 -12.81
N HIS A 173 -1.26 14.09 -11.79
CA HIS A 173 -0.89 15.49 -11.72
C HIS A 173 0.57 15.69 -11.33
N VAL A 174 1.06 14.92 -10.34
CA VAL A 174 2.45 14.95 -9.86
C VAL A 174 3.44 14.63 -10.98
N ASN A 175 3.17 13.57 -11.78
CA ASN A 175 4.07 13.12 -12.85
C ASN A 175 4.34 14.19 -13.92
N ARG A 176 3.45 15.17 -14.11
CA ARG A 176 3.70 16.28 -15.07
C ARG A 176 4.79 17.24 -14.60
N HIS A 177 5.16 17.18 -13.33
CA HIS A 177 6.18 18.00 -12.69
C HIS A 177 7.46 17.23 -12.36
N LEU A 178 7.52 15.93 -12.69
CA LEU A 178 8.66 15.07 -12.46
C LEU A 178 9.37 14.71 -13.77
N PRO A 179 10.69 14.50 -13.76
CA PRO A 179 11.43 14.06 -14.94
C PRO A 179 11.15 12.60 -15.31
N GLU A 180 10.62 11.82 -14.37
CA GLU A 180 10.27 10.41 -14.49
C GLU A 180 8.95 10.14 -13.75
N PRO A 181 8.25 9.02 -14.01
CA PRO A 181 7.07 8.65 -13.22
C PRO A 181 7.40 8.58 -11.72
N LEU A 182 6.50 9.06 -10.87
CA LEU A 182 6.61 8.99 -9.40
C LEU A 182 6.94 7.58 -8.90
N THR A 183 6.45 6.55 -9.60
CA THR A 183 6.67 5.13 -9.26
C THR A 183 8.03 4.61 -9.70
N SER A 184 8.90 5.42 -10.32
CA SER A 184 10.28 5.01 -10.60
C SER A 184 11.05 4.90 -9.28
N PRO A 185 12.01 3.96 -9.14
CA PRO A 185 12.78 3.81 -7.91
C PRO A 185 13.46 5.12 -7.45
N ASN A 186 13.96 5.92 -8.40
CA ASN A 186 14.59 7.21 -8.09
C ASN A 186 13.58 8.22 -7.55
N GLN A 187 12.40 8.35 -8.17
CA GLN A 187 11.39 9.31 -7.72
C GLN A 187 10.76 8.89 -6.39
N LEU A 188 10.54 7.60 -6.14
CA LEU A 188 10.08 7.11 -4.84
C LEU A 188 11.08 7.44 -3.73
N GLN A 189 12.37 7.22 -3.97
CA GLN A 189 13.41 7.57 -3.00
C GLN A 189 13.45 9.08 -2.71
N ARG A 190 13.37 9.91 -3.76
CA ARG A 190 13.34 11.38 -3.61
C ARG A 190 12.10 11.87 -2.88
N TRP A 191 10.94 11.31 -3.21
CA TRP A 191 9.68 11.66 -2.56
C TRP A 191 9.67 11.25 -1.09
N GLN A 192 10.18 10.06 -0.76
CA GLN A 192 10.37 9.61 0.61
C GLN A 192 11.26 10.58 1.38
N ALA A 193 12.48 10.85 0.89
CA ALA A 193 13.41 11.74 1.58
C ALA A 193 12.80 13.13 1.84
N ALA A 194 12.17 13.73 0.83
CA ALA A 194 11.52 15.04 0.98
C ALA A 194 10.36 15.03 1.99
N THR A 195 9.63 13.92 2.08
CA THR A 195 8.53 13.76 3.05
C THR A 195 9.08 13.56 4.47
N ASP A 196 10.13 12.75 4.62
CA ASP A 196 10.79 12.51 5.90
C ASP A 196 11.39 13.80 6.47
N ASP A 197 12.05 14.61 5.63
CA ASP A 197 12.58 15.93 6.00
C ASP A 197 11.46 16.88 6.44
N LEU A 198 10.37 16.97 5.67
CA LEU A 198 9.19 17.77 6.00
C LEU A 198 8.60 17.38 7.37
N LEU A 199 8.54 16.08 7.68
CA LEU A 199 8.00 15.60 8.96
C LEU A 199 8.91 15.88 10.16
N ARG A 200 10.23 15.94 9.98
CA ARG A 200 11.19 16.25 11.05
C ARG A 200 11.31 17.74 11.29
N GLU A 201 11.67 18.46 10.24
CA GLU A 201 12.21 19.81 10.33
C GLU A 201 11.18 20.86 9.89
N GLY A 202 10.16 20.45 9.13
CA GLY A 202 9.36 21.39 8.34
C GLY A 202 10.15 21.94 7.15
N LEU A 203 9.58 22.87 6.38
CA LEU A 203 10.22 23.39 5.15
C LEU A 203 10.67 24.85 5.25
N ALA A 204 10.02 25.63 6.11
CA ALA A 204 10.29 27.05 6.26
C ALA A 204 11.17 27.30 7.49
N LYS A 205 12.09 28.26 7.38
CA LYS A 205 12.79 28.79 8.55
C LYS A 205 11.77 29.39 9.52
N ARG A 206 12.00 29.22 10.81
CA ARG A 206 11.27 29.97 11.83
C ARG A 206 11.67 31.44 11.72
N ALA A 207 10.70 32.34 11.80
CA ALA A 207 10.95 33.78 11.68
C ALA A 207 11.76 34.35 12.87
N ASP A 208 11.87 33.58 13.96
CA ASP A 208 12.43 34.00 15.25
C ASP A 208 13.75 33.27 15.62
N GLU A 209 14.45 32.67 14.64
CA GLU A 209 15.84 32.16 14.73
C GLU A 209 16.76 32.90 13.75
#